data_AF-A0A1H3RZD9-F1
#
_entry.id   AF-A0A1H3RZD9-F1
#
_cell.length_a   1.000
_cell.length_b   1.000
_cell.length_c   1.000
_cell.angle_alpha   90.00
_cell.angle_beta   90.00
_cell.angle_gamma   90.00
#
_symmetry.space_group_name_H-M   'P 1'
#
loop_
_entity.id
_entity.type
_entity.pdbx_description
1 polymer ?
#
loop_
_entity_poly.entity_id
_entity_poly.type
_entity_poly.pdbx_seq_one_letter_code
_entity_poly.pdbx_strand_id
1 'polypeptide(L)'
;MVVVLGTYLLALGSAWVVIVAAPPSWHPLLAAFVADVVATLVVFAVSMAFDNASLYDPYWSVAPPVVAAWWVVVAGSGDAVRQVLVVGLITVWAVRLTGNWAYGWMGLHKVDWRYDQLRVTRGRVPWWLVNLGGIQLMPTVVVYLGLLSVWPALAGSRPFGVLDVIATLVTAGAIALEAAADVQLHRFAAAATNRGRILATGVWRRTRHPNYLGEIALWWGLWLFGLAAAPSWWWTVVGPVAMVVLFKAASIPLMDRRSLERRSGYADHMREVPALLPRLRGPHGQLTTPNATEHH
;
A
#
# COMPACT_ATOMS: atom_id res chain seq x y z
N MET A 1 20.31 -0.75 6.28
CA MET A 1 19.40 -1.87 6.60
C MET A 1 19.34 -2.14 8.10
N VAL A 2 20.48 -2.23 8.81
CA VAL A 2 20.52 -2.45 10.27
C VAL A 2 19.62 -1.50 11.06
N VAL A 3 19.69 -0.19 10.81
CA VAL A 3 18.83 0.79 11.49
C VAL A 3 17.34 0.50 11.28
N VAL A 4 16.93 0.20 10.04
CA VAL A 4 15.51 -0.09 9.71
C VAL A 4 15.03 -1.33 10.46
N LEU A 5 15.81 -2.41 10.43
CA LEU A 5 15.50 -3.64 11.17
C LEU A 5 15.43 -3.39 12.68
N GLY A 6 16.41 -2.67 13.23
CA GLY A 6 16.44 -2.31 14.65
C GLY A 6 15.21 -1.48 15.05
N THR A 7 14.82 -0.50 14.24
CA THR A 7 13.61 0.30 14.48
C THR A 7 12.36 -0.57 14.50
N TYR A 8 12.24 -1.53 13.58
CA TYR A 8 11.03 -2.33 13.47
C TYR A 8 10.95 -3.39 14.56
N LEU A 9 12.08 -3.97 14.97
CA LEU A 9 12.13 -4.81 16.16
C LEU A 9 11.74 -4.03 17.42
N LEU A 10 12.22 -2.80 17.57
CA LEU A 10 11.83 -1.94 18.69
C LEU A 10 10.34 -1.59 18.64
N ALA A 11 9.83 -1.20 17.47
CA ALA A 11 8.43 -0.85 17.27
C ALA A 11 7.50 -2.04 17.57
N LEU A 12 7.81 -3.23 17.04
CA LEU A 12 7.07 -4.46 17.32
C LEU A 12 7.18 -4.87 18.79
N GLY A 13 8.34 -4.69 19.43
CA GLY A 13 8.52 -4.92 20.86
C GLY A 13 7.64 -3.98 21.70
N SER A 14 7.58 -2.69 21.36
CA SER A 14 6.70 -1.72 22.03
C SER A 14 5.22 -2.02 21.81
N ALA A 15 4.82 -2.42 20.59
CA ALA A 15 3.47 -2.90 20.32
C ALA A 15 3.14 -4.13 21.17
N TRP A 16 4.07 -5.09 21.29
CA TRP A 16 3.86 -6.27 22.12
C TRP A 16 3.67 -5.93 23.60
N VAL A 17 4.43 -4.98 24.13
CA VAL A 17 4.23 -4.47 25.51
C VAL A 17 2.82 -3.90 25.68
N VAL A 18 2.31 -3.14 24.70
CA VAL A 18 0.93 -2.64 24.73
C VAL A 18 -0.08 -3.79 24.74
N ILE A 19 0.12 -4.81 23.91
CA ILE A 19 -0.78 -5.97 23.85
C ILE A 19 -0.79 -6.73 25.18
N VAL A 20 0.36 -6.97 25.80
CA VAL A 20 0.46 -7.68 27.10
C VAL A 20 -0.11 -6.85 28.25
N ALA A 21 0.06 -5.53 28.20
CA ALA A 21 -0.47 -4.62 29.21
C ALA A 21 -1.95 -4.24 28.98
N ALA A 22 -2.54 -4.62 27.85
CA ALA A 22 -3.91 -4.26 27.50
C ALA A 22 -4.90 -4.90 28.50
N PRO A 23 -5.87 -4.12 29.02
CA PRO A 23 -6.94 -4.67 29.85
C PRO A 23 -7.69 -5.80 29.13
N PRO A 24 -8.07 -6.90 29.82
CA PRO A 24 -8.85 -7.97 29.21
C PRO A 24 -10.21 -7.53 28.64
N SER A 25 -10.72 -6.37 29.06
CA SER A 25 -11.95 -5.76 28.56
C SER A 25 -11.78 -5.10 27.18
N TRP A 26 -10.55 -4.86 26.72
CA TRP A 26 -10.31 -4.27 25.42
C TRP A 26 -10.66 -5.26 24.32
N HIS A 27 -11.46 -4.79 23.35
CA HIS A 27 -11.67 -5.56 22.13
C HIS A 27 -10.33 -5.70 21.38
N PRO A 28 -10.03 -6.86 20.76
CA PRO A 28 -8.78 -7.09 20.03
C PRO A 28 -8.47 -6.03 18.96
N LEU A 29 -9.49 -5.47 18.33
CA LEU A 29 -9.33 -4.30 17.44
C LEU A 29 -8.69 -3.12 18.19
N LEU A 30 -9.31 -2.66 19.28
CA LEU A 30 -8.78 -1.51 20.02
C LEU A 30 -7.33 -1.74 20.49
N ALA A 31 -7.04 -2.94 21.03
CA ALA A 31 -5.68 -3.29 21.45
C ALA A 31 -4.68 -3.23 20.29
N ALA A 32 -5.01 -3.81 19.13
CA ALA A 32 -4.16 -3.72 17.93
C ALA A 32 -4.00 -2.27 17.43
N PHE A 33 -5.06 -1.45 17.48
CA PHE A 33 -4.97 -0.06 17.04
C PHE A 33 -4.01 0.76 17.92
N VAL A 34 -4.16 0.65 19.23
CA VAL A 34 -3.28 1.36 20.18
C VAL A 34 -1.84 0.85 20.05
N ALA A 35 -1.65 -0.46 19.90
CA ALA A 35 -0.33 -1.05 19.69
C ALA A 35 0.33 -0.56 18.40
N ASP A 36 -0.42 -0.48 17.29
CA ASP A 36 0.07 0.03 16.00
C ASP A 36 0.40 1.52 16.06
N VAL A 37 -0.43 2.33 16.72
CA VAL A 37 -0.12 3.75 16.97
C VAL A 37 1.16 3.90 17.77
N VAL A 38 1.36 3.13 18.84
CA VAL A 38 2.58 3.18 19.66
C VAL A 38 3.81 2.76 18.84
N ALA A 39 3.71 1.71 18.04
CA ALA A 39 4.78 1.31 17.14
C ALA A 39 5.09 2.38 16.09
N THR A 40 4.07 3.03 15.50
CA THR A 40 4.27 4.20 14.63
C THR A 40 4.98 5.34 15.35
N LEU A 41 4.69 5.61 16.62
CA LEU A 41 5.39 6.65 17.40
C LEU A 41 6.88 6.31 17.61
N VAL A 42 7.21 5.03 17.77
CA VAL A 42 8.61 4.56 17.82
C VAL A 42 9.30 4.79 16.47
N VAL A 43 8.66 4.37 15.38
CA VAL A 43 9.17 4.60 14.00
C VAL A 43 9.36 6.10 13.75
N PHE A 44 8.42 6.92 14.19
CA PHE A 44 8.49 8.37 14.11
C PHE A 44 9.67 8.94 14.87
N ALA A 45 9.87 8.56 16.13
CA ALA A 45 10.99 9.03 16.94
C ALA A 45 12.34 8.73 16.28
N VAL A 46 12.51 7.51 15.75
CA VAL A 46 13.74 7.15 15.03
C VAL A 46 13.85 7.89 13.69
N SER A 47 12.75 8.07 12.96
CA SER A 47 12.74 8.84 11.71
C SER A 47 13.19 10.30 11.93
N MET A 48 12.85 10.88 13.08
CA MET A 48 13.28 12.23 13.47
C MET A 48 14.76 12.25 13.85
N ALA A 49 15.25 11.25 14.59
CA ALA A 49 16.66 11.14 14.96
C ALA A 49 17.60 11.02 13.75
N PHE A 50 17.14 10.38 12.68
CA PHE A 50 17.90 10.23 11.43
C PHE A 50 17.49 11.22 10.31
N ASP A 51 16.60 12.17 10.61
CA ASP A 51 16.01 13.12 9.66
C ASP A 51 15.48 12.47 8.35
N ASN A 52 14.97 11.24 8.45
CA ASN A 52 14.51 10.45 7.30
C ASN A 52 13.12 9.86 7.53
N ALA A 53 12.10 10.59 7.06
CA ALA A 53 10.70 10.16 7.14
C ALA A 53 10.39 8.90 6.30
N SER A 54 11.18 8.62 5.26
CA SER A 54 11.03 7.41 4.43
C SER A 54 11.38 6.11 5.14
N LEU A 55 11.86 6.19 6.38
CA LEU A 55 12.01 5.03 7.26
C LEU A 55 10.65 4.42 7.66
N TYR A 56 9.55 5.17 7.53
CA TYR A 56 8.19 4.66 7.74
C TYR A 56 7.66 3.85 6.53
N ASP A 57 8.16 4.07 5.32
CA ASP A 57 7.59 3.53 4.07
C ASP A 57 7.42 2.01 4.02
N PRO A 58 8.29 1.15 4.59
CA PRO A 58 8.00 -0.29 4.64
C PRO A 58 7.10 -0.69 5.81
N TYR A 59 7.06 0.09 6.90
CA TYR A 59 6.39 -0.25 8.16
C TYR A 59 4.91 -0.55 7.95
N TRP A 60 4.22 0.27 7.15
CA TRP A 60 2.79 0.11 6.90
C TRP A 60 2.43 -1.19 6.14
N SER A 61 3.41 -1.84 5.50
CA SER A 61 3.25 -3.18 4.93
C SER A 61 3.72 -4.31 5.86
N VAL A 62 4.58 -4.01 6.84
CA VAL A 62 5.08 -4.98 7.83
C VAL A 62 4.08 -5.20 8.97
N ALA A 63 3.35 -4.17 9.41
CA ALA A 63 2.39 -4.28 10.51
C ALA A 63 1.20 -5.24 10.21
N PRO A 64 0.55 -5.20 9.04
CA PRO A 64 -0.61 -6.06 8.72
C PRO A 64 -0.46 -7.56 8.98
N PRO A 65 0.59 -8.27 8.50
CA PRO A 65 0.73 -9.70 8.76
C PRO A 65 0.97 -10.02 10.25
N VAL A 66 1.63 -9.13 11.00
CA VAL A 66 1.84 -9.31 12.45
C VAL A 66 0.52 -9.20 13.20
N VAL A 67 -0.28 -8.18 12.88
CA VAL A 67 -1.62 -7.98 13.45
C VAL A 67 -2.53 -9.16 13.11
N ALA A 68 -2.54 -9.60 11.85
CA ALA A 68 -3.34 -10.74 11.41
C ALA A 68 -2.97 -12.04 12.14
N ALA A 69 -1.66 -12.33 12.30
CA ALA A 69 -1.19 -13.50 13.04
C ALA A 69 -1.62 -13.46 14.51
N TRP A 70 -1.50 -12.30 15.16
CA TRP A 70 -1.98 -12.13 16.54
C TRP A 70 -3.51 -12.31 16.64
N TRP A 71 -4.27 -11.79 15.67
CA TRP A 71 -5.72 -11.96 15.64
C TRP A 71 -6.17 -13.42 15.47
N VAL A 72 -5.45 -14.24 14.71
CA VAL A 72 -5.72 -15.70 14.67
C VAL A 72 -5.60 -16.30 16.07
N VAL A 73 -4.55 -15.96 16.81
CA VAL A 73 -4.30 -16.50 18.15
C VAL A 73 -5.38 -16.06 19.14
N VAL A 74 -5.70 -14.76 19.18
CA VAL A 74 -6.65 -14.21 20.17
C VAL A 74 -8.10 -14.56 19.85
N ALA A 75 -8.46 -14.75 18.57
CA ALA A 75 -9.79 -15.20 18.19
C ALA A 75 -10.08 -16.62 18.68
N GLY A 76 -9.06 -17.49 18.72
CA GLY A 76 -9.15 -18.87 19.21
C GLY A 76 -10.15 -19.76 18.46
N SER A 77 -10.70 -19.26 17.36
CA SER A 77 -11.80 -19.84 16.59
C SER A 77 -11.80 -19.22 15.19
N GLY A 78 -12.55 -19.83 14.27
CA GLY A 78 -12.65 -19.40 12.88
C GLY A 78 -12.43 -20.57 11.91
N ASP A 79 -12.70 -20.32 10.64
CA ASP A 79 -12.45 -21.30 9.59
C ASP A 79 -10.95 -21.36 9.25
N ALA A 80 -10.33 -22.52 9.47
CA ALA A 80 -8.89 -22.70 9.31
C ALA A 80 -8.39 -22.44 7.88
N VAL A 81 -9.18 -22.81 6.86
CA VAL A 81 -8.81 -22.60 5.45
C VAL A 81 -8.80 -21.10 5.15
N ARG A 82 -9.83 -20.38 5.59
CA ARG A 82 -9.89 -18.92 5.46
C ARG A 82 -8.74 -18.23 6.20
N GLN A 83 -8.43 -18.65 7.43
CA GLN A 83 -7.31 -18.08 8.21
C GLN A 83 -5.97 -18.23 7.48
N VAL A 84 -5.67 -19.43 6.98
CA VAL A 84 -4.44 -19.69 6.22
C VAL A 84 -4.37 -18.84 4.96
N LEU A 85 -5.47 -18.72 4.21
CA LEU A 85 -5.51 -17.91 2.98
C LEU A 85 -5.34 -16.42 3.27
N VAL A 86 -6.07 -15.88 4.24
CA VAL A 86 -6.01 -14.44 4.58
C VAL A 86 -4.63 -14.08 5.10
N VAL A 87 -4.09 -14.82 6.06
CA VAL A 87 -2.74 -14.57 6.60
C VAL A 87 -1.70 -14.75 5.50
N GLY A 88 -1.77 -15.84 4.73
CA GLY A 88 -0.83 -16.13 3.65
C GLY A 88 -0.81 -15.03 2.57
N LEU A 89 -1.98 -14.59 2.11
CA LEU A 89 -2.08 -13.54 1.08
C LEU A 89 -1.58 -12.18 1.60
N ILE A 90 -1.93 -11.80 2.84
CA ILE A 90 -1.41 -10.57 3.47
C ILE A 90 0.11 -10.65 3.61
N THR A 91 0.65 -11.80 4.03
CA THR A 91 2.11 -11.99 4.13
C THR A 91 2.79 -11.91 2.77
N VAL A 92 2.24 -12.54 1.73
CA VAL A 92 2.79 -12.45 0.36
C VAL A 92 2.78 -11.01 -0.13
N TRP A 93 1.67 -10.28 0.05
CA TRP A 93 1.58 -8.86 -0.28
C TRP A 93 2.62 -8.04 0.48
N ALA A 94 2.72 -8.20 1.80
CA ALA A 94 3.65 -7.48 2.67
C ALA A 94 5.11 -7.70 2.27
N VAL A 95 5.53 -8.95 2.07
CA VAL A 95 6.90 -9.30 1.66
C VAL A 95 7.21 -8.69 0.30
N ARG A 96 6.28 -8.79 -0.66
CA ARG A 96 6.44 -8.23 -2.00
C ARG A 96 6.56 -6.71 -1.96
N LEU A 97 5.71 -6.03 -1.19
CA LEU A 97 5.69 -4.57 -1.11
C LEU A 97 6.93 -4.03 -0.38
N THR A 98 7.30 -4.64 0.74
CA THR A 98 8.56 -4.35 1.46
C THR A 98 9.77 -4.64 0.57
N GLY A 99 9.77 -5.73 -0.19
CA GLY A 99 10.82 -6.07 -1.14
C GLY A 99 10.96 -5.06 -2.28
N ASN A 100 9.82 -4.58 -2.81
CA ASN A 100 9.79 -3.52 -3.82
C ASN A 100 10.40 -2.21 -3.30
N TRP A 101 10.08 -1.83 -2.05
CA TRP A 101 10.73 -0.70 -1.39
C TRP A 101 12.23 -0.94 -1.19
N ALA A 102 12.61 -2.13 -0.70
CA ALA A 102 14.01 -2.46 -0.40
C ALA A 102 14.90 -2.43 -1.65
N TYR A 103 14.36 -2.78 -2.82
CA TYR A 103 15.04 -2.67 -4.11
C TYR A 103 15.44 -1.21 -4.44
N GLY A 104 14.60 -0.24 -4.08
CA GLY A 104 14.86 1.20 -4.30
C GLY A 104 15.62 1.90 -3.18
N TRP A 105 15.85 1.22 -2.06
CA TRP A 105 16.42 1.81 -0.85
C TRP A 105 17.93 2.05 -0.99
N MET A 106 18.36 3.31 -0.90
CA MET A 106 19.78 3.69 -1.00
C MET A 106 20.45 3.97 0.35
N GLY A 107 19.72 3.84 1.46
CA GLY A 107 20.21 4.19 2.79
C GLY A 107 19.66 5.52 3.32
N LEU A 108 20.04 5.84 4.56
CA LEU A 108 19.43 6.93 5.33
C LEU A 108 19.74 8.34 4.80
N HIS A 109 20.73 8.48 3.91
CA HIS A 109 21.06 9.76 3.28
C HIS A 109 20.07 10.16 2.18
N LYS A 110 19.19 9.25 1.74
CA LYS A 110 18.20 9.50 0.71
C LYS A 110 16.80 9.53 1.32
N VAL A 111 16.10 10.63 1.09
CA VAL A 111 14.69 10.81 1.45
C VAL A 111 13.82 10.69 0.20
N ASP A 112 12.62 10.15 0.34
CA ASP A 112 11.66 10.15 -0.76
C ASP A 112 11.29 11.60 -1.12
N TRP A 113 11.37 11.92 -2.39
CA TRP A 113 11.08 13.24 -2.95
C TRP A 113 9.71 13.81 -2.56
N ARG A 114 8.72 12.96 -2.25
CA ARG A 114 7.40 13.39 -1.77
C ARG A 114 7.54 14.18 -0.47
N TYR A 115 8.43 13.72 0.40
CA TYR A 115 8.68 14.32 1.71
C TYR A 115 9.49 15.60 1.58
N ASP A 116 10.45 15.67 0.67
CA ASP A 116 11.14 16.93 0.32
C ASP A 116 10.14 17.97 -0.22
N GLN A 117 9.23 17.56 -1.10
CA GLN A 117 8.19 18.44 -1.61
C GLN A 117 7.23 18.89 -0.50
N LEU A 118 6.89 18.01 0.45
CA LEU A 118 6.07 18.38 1.61
C LEU A 118 6.78 19.36 2.54
N ARG A 119 8.10 19.21 2.77
CA ARG A 119 8.90 20.18 3.54
C ARG A 119 8.80 21.57 2.93
N VAL A 120 8.93 21.68 1.61
CA VAL A 120 8.85 22.96 0.89
C VAL A 120 7.42 23.52 0.92
N THR A 121 6.42 22.73 0.51
CA THR A 121 5.04 23.18 0.37
C THR A 121 4.35 23.46 1.71
N ARG A 122 4.79 22.82 2.80
CA ARG A 122 4.28 23.03 4.17
C ARG A 122 5.27 23.77 5.06
N GLY A 123 6.20 24.55 4.51
CA GLY A 123 7.28 25.21 5.27
C GLY A 123 6.86 26.16 6.41
N ARG A 124 5.57 26.50 6.53
CA ARG A 124 5.01 27.25 7.67
C ARG A 124 4.60 26.37 8.86
N VAL A 125 4.55 25.05 8.68
CA VAL A 125 4.17 24.08 9.72
C VAL A 125 5.46 23.41 10.23
N PRO A 126 5.63 23.26 11.56
CA PRO A 126 6.76 22.51 12.11
C PRO A 126 6.90 21.12 11.46
N TRP A 127 8.11 20.78 11.03
CA TRP A 127 8.34 19.55 10.28
C TRP A 127 7.85 18.29 11.01
N TRP A 128 8.03 18.24 12.33
CA TRP A 128 7.60 17.10 13.13
C TRP A 128 6.09 16.84 13.05
N LEU A 129 5.25 17.88 12.89
CA LEU A 129 3.80 17.75 12.69
C LEU A 129 3.46 17.20 11.30
N VAL A 130 4.18 17.67 10.27
CA VAL A 130 4.00 17.19 8.90
C VAL A 130 4.41 15.71 8.81
N ASN A 131 5.54 15.36 9.41
CA ASN A 131 6.05 14.00 9.46
C ASN A 131 5.11 13.08 10.26
N LEU A 132 4.82 13.42 11.52
CA LEU A 132 3.95 12.59 12.36
C LEU A 132 2.54 12.45 11.79
N GLY A 133 1.87 13.56 11.46
CA GLY A 133 0.48 13.55 11.03
C GLY A 133 0.30 13.03 9.60
N GLY A 134 0.99 13.66 8.65
CA GLY A 134 0.76 13.43 7.22
C GLY A 134 1.49 12.21 6.65
N ILE A 135 2.72 11.96 7.09
CA ILE A 135 3.57 10.91 6.52
C ILE A 135 3.39 9.58 7.24
N GLN A 136 3.16 9.58 8.56
CA GLN A 136 3.16 8.36 9.36
C GLN A 136 1.77 7.99 9.88
N LEU A 137 1.13 8.83 10.72
CA LEU A 137 -0.16 8.50 11.32
C LEU A 137 -1.29 8.40 10.30
N MET A 138 -1.35 9.27 9.29
CA MET A 138 -2.42 9.21 8.28
C MET A 138 -2.41 7.87 7.54
N PRO A 139 -1.28 7.39 6.97
CA PRO A 139 -1.23 6.04 6.41
C PRO A 139 -1.45 4.92 7.43
N THR A 140 -0.95 5.05 8.67
CA THR A 140 -1.22 4.07 9.75
C THR A 140 -2.72 3.88 9.92
N VAL A 141 -3.47 4.98 10.07
CA VAL A 141 -4.93 4.95 10.25
C VAL A 141 -5.61 4.37 9.02
N VAL A 142 -5.24 4.78 7.80
CA VAL A 142 -5.88 4.27 6.58
C VAL A 142 -5.66 2.77 6.40
N VAL A 143 -4.44 2.27 6.64
CA VAL A 143 -4.12 0.84 6.61
C VAL A 143 -4.88 0.08 7.70
N TYR A 144 -4.93 0.64 8.90
CA TYR A 144 -5.68 0.06 10.00
C TYR A 144 -7.20 -0.03 9.71
N LEU A 145 -7.79 0.99 9.07
CA LEU A 145 -9.17 0.93 8.59
C LEU A 145 -9.38 -0.22 7.59
N GLY A 146 -8.40 -0.48 6.72
CA GLY A 146 -8.37 -1.66 5.84
C GLY A 146 -8.38 -2.98 6.62
N LEU A 147 -7.54 -3.07 7.65
CA LEU A 147 -7.42 -4.22 8.53
C LEU A 147 -8.68 -4.53 9.33
N LEU A 148 -9.58 -3.58 9.56
CA LEU A 148 -10.85 -3.85 10.27
C LEU A 148 -11.62 -5.03 9.66
N SER A 149 -11.54 -5.21 8.34
CA SER A 149 -12.19 -6.32 7.64
C SER A 149 -11.51 -7.68 7.83
N VAL A 150 -10.24 -7.71 8.25
CA VAL A 150 -9.48 -8.93 8.49
C VAL A 150 -9.91 -9.58 9.79
N TRP A 151 -10.28 -8.82 10.83
CA TRP A 151 -10.81 -9.40 12.08
C TRP A 151 -12.00 -10.34 11.87
N PRO A 152 -13.13 -9.93 11.24
CA PRO A 152 -14.23 -10.85 10.97
C PRO A 152 -13.84 -11.98 10.02
N ALA A 153 -12.88 -11.78 9.11
CA ALA A 153 -12.37 -12.84 8.26
C ALA A 153 -11.67 -13.95 9.06
N LEU A 154 -10.98 -13.60 10.15
CA LEU A 154 -10.23 -14.54 10.97
C LEU A 154 -11.07 -15.14 12.10
N ALA A 155 -11.99 -14.37 12.69
CA ALA A 155 -12.78 -14.75 13.86
C ALA A 155 -14.22 -15.19 13.52
N GLY A 156 -14.68 -14.99 12.28
CA GLY A 156 -16.04 -15.30 11.87
C GLY A 156 -16.31 -16.81 11.81
N SER A 157 -17.54 -17.20 12.16
CA SER A 157 -17.94 -18.61 12.33
C SER A 157 -18.57 -19.25 11.09
N ARG A 158 -18.84 -18.48 10.01
CA ARG A 158 -19.39 -19.06 8.78
C ARG A 158 -18.35 -19.95 8.11
N PRO A 159 -18.73 -21.14 7.63
CA PRO A 159 -17.81 -22.04 6.94
C PRO A 159 -17.27 -21.38 5.66
N PHE A 160 -16.11 -21.84 5.20
CA PHE A 160 -15.55 -21.46 3.91
C PHE A 160 -16.55 -21.68 2.77
N GLY A 161 -16.71 -20.71 1.88
CA GLY A 161 -17.69 -20.78 0.79
C GLY A 161 -17.29 -20.04 -0.49
N VAL A 162 -18.26 -19.90 -1.41
CA VAL A 162 -18.04 -19.32 -2.74
C VAL A 162 -17.49 -17.90 -2.67
N LEU A 163 -17.96 -17.08 -1.72
CA LEU A 163 -17.47 -15.72 -1.57
C LEU A 163 -16.00 -15.66 -1.13
N ASP A 164 -15.52 -16.66 -0.37
CA ASP A 164 -14.11 -16.79 -0.01
C ASP A 164 -13.25 -17.15 -1.22
N VAL A 165 -13.76 -17.97 -2.15
CA VAL A 165 -13.09 -18.26 -3.43
C VAL A 165 -12.96 -16.99 -4.26
N ILE A 166 -14.03 -16.20 -4.36
CA ILE A 166 -14.01 -14.91 -5.07
C ILE A 166 -13.00 -13.97 -4.40
N ALA A 167 -13.04 -13.85 -3.07
CA ALA A 167 -12.10 -13.03 -2.29
C ALA A 167 -10.64 -13.46 -2.56
N THR A 168 -10.38 -14.77 -2.56
CA THR A 168 -9.05 -15.34 -2.86
C THR A 168 -8.59 -14.93 -4.26
N LEU A 169 -9.43 -15.07 -5.28
CA LEU A 169 -9.09 -14.72 -6.65
C LEU A 169 -8.85 -13.21 -6.83
N VAL A 170 -9.66 -12.38 -6.16
CA VAL A 170 -9.51 -10.92 -6.18
C VAL A 170 -8.19 -10.52 -5.52
N THR A 171 -7.92 -11.01 -4.30
CA THR A 171 -6.70 -10.68 -3.54
C THR A 171 -5.44 -11.21 -4.23
N ALA A 172 -5.44 -12.46 -4.69
CA ALA A 172 -4.29 -13.03 -5.40
C ALA A 172 -4.06 -12.33 -6.76
N GLY A 173 -5.14 -12.02 -7.48
CA GLY A 173 -5.08 -11.27 -8.73
C GLY A 173 -4.57 -9.84 -8.54
N ALA A 174 -4.95 -9.18 -7.45
CA ALA A 174 -4.44 -7.87 -7.05
C ALA A 174 -2.93 -7.89 -6.83
N ILE A 175 -2.44 -8.83 -6.01
CA ILE A 175 -1.01 -9.03 -5.74
C ILE A 175 -0.24 -9.31 -7.03
N ALA A 176 -0.77 -10.15 -7.91
CA ALA A 176 -0.16 -10.48 -9.19
C ALA A 176 -0.10 -9.27 -10.13
N LEU A 177 -1.18 -8.48 -10.22
CA LEU A 177 -1.24 -7.25 -11.02
C LEU A 177 -0.20 -6.24 -10.54
N GLU A 178 -0.14 -6.02 -9.22
CA GLU A 178 0.87 -5.21 -8.59
C GLU A 178 2.27 -5.72 -8.98
N ALA A 179 2.59 -6.99 -8.70
CA ALA A 179 3.90 -7.58 -8.97
C ALA A 179 4.32 -7.38 -10.44
N ALA A 180 3.41 -7.63 -11.38
CA ALA A 180 3.66 -7.40 -12.80
C ALA A 180 3.91 -5.92 -13.11
N ALA A 181 3.15 -5.00 -12.52
CA ALA A 181 3.31 -3.56 -12.71
C ALA A 181 4.69 -3.07 -12.27
N ASP A 182 5.12 -3.43 -11.07
CA ASP A 182 6.39 -2.97 -10.52
C ASP A 182 7.59 -3.61 -11.23
N VAL A 183 7.52 -4.89 -11.59
CA VAL A 183 8.59 -5.54 -12.39
C VAL A 183 8.73 -4.86 -13.76
N GLN A 184 7.62 -4.54 -14.43
CA GLN A 184 7.65 -3.80 -15.70
C GLN A 184 8.25 -2.40 -15.51
N LEU A 185 7.88 -1.70 -14.44
CA LEU A 185 8.39 -0.36 -14.13
C LEU A 185 9.89 -0.38 -13.83
N HIS A 186 10.37 -1.33 -13.03
CA HIS A 186 11.79 -1.48 -12.71
C HIS A 186 12.63 -1.76 -13.95
N ARG A 187 12.20 -2.71 -14.79
CA ARG A 187 12.88 -3.01 -16.06
C ARG A 187 12.93 -1.81 -16.99
N PHE A 188 11.83 -1.07 -17.08
CA PHE A 188 11.76 0.14 -17.89
C PHE A 188 12.70 1.24 -17.37
N ALA A 189 12.69 1.49 -16.06
CA ALA A 189 13.47 2.54 -15.41
C ALA A 189 14.98 2.26 -15.38
N ALA A 190 15.39 0.99 -15.38
CA ALA A 190 16.80 0.60 -15.39
C ALA A 190 17.52 0.96 -16.70
N ALA A 191 16.81 1.03 -17.83
CA ALA A 191 17.41 1.38 -19.11
C ALA A 191 17.58 2.90 -19.26
N ALA A 192 18.83 3.36 -19.43
CA ALA A 192 19.15 4.78 -19.57
C ALA A 192 18.42 5.46 -20.76
N THR A 193 18.18 4.72 -21.83
CA THR A 193 17.43 5.16 -23.02
C THR A 193 15.97 5.51 -22.73
N ASN A 194 15.42 5.05 -21.61
CA ASN A 194 14.04 5.31 -21.20
C ASN A 194 13.88 6.51 -20.25
N ARG A 195 14.98 7.20 -19.91
CA ARG A 195 14.91 8.43 -19.11
C ARG A 195 14.01 9.46 -19.79
N GLY A 196 13.06 10.02 -19.05
CA GLY A 196 12.07 10.98 -19.56
C GLY A 196 10.95 10.36 -20.42
N ARG A 197 11.02 9.06 -20.75
CA ARG A 197 9.97 8.37 -21.52
C ARG A 197 8.84 7.86 -20.63
N ILE A 198 7.72 7.53 -21.27
CA ILE A 198 6.50 7.01 -20.64
C ILE A 198 6.43 5.50 -20.87
N LEU A 199 6.21 4.73 -19.80
CA LEU A 199 5.93 3.30 -19.90
C LEU A 199 4.46 3.11 -20.32
N ALA A 200 4.23 2.76 -21.58
CA ALA A 200 2.89 2.60 -22.16
C ALA A 200 2.63 1.19 -22.73
N THR A 201 3.34 0.17 -22.21
CA THR A 201 3.22 -1.24 -22.63
C THR A 201 2.76 -2.12 -21.46
N GLY A 202 2.45 -3.38 -21.73
CA GLY A 202 2.05 -4.34 -20.70
C GLY A 202 0.79 -3.90 -19.93
N VAL A 203 0.82 -3.97 -18.60
CA VAL A 203 -0.31 -3.55 -17.76
C VAL A 203 -0.49 -2.02 -17.74
N TRP A 204 0.60 -1.27 -17.96
CA TRP A 204 0.62 0.19 -18.00
C TRP A 204 -0.08 0.78 -19.23
N ARG A 205 -0.30 -0.01 -20.29
CA ARG A 205 -1.14 0.39 -21.43
C ARG A 205 -2.62 0.51 -21.07
N ARG A 206 -3.09 -0.26 -20.08
CA ARG A 206 -4.52 -0.34 -19.74
C ARG A 206 -4.94 0.70 -18.71
N THR A 207 -4.04 1.05 -17.81
CA THR A 207 -4.24 2.03 -16.74
C THR A 207 -2.89 2.66 -16.40
N ARG A 208 -2.88 3.93 -16.02
CA ARG A 208 -1.65 4.67 -15.69
C ARG A 208 -1.07 4.29 -14.33
N HIS A 209 -1.88 3.70 -13.45
CA HIS A 209 -1.44 3.29 -12.11
C HIS A 209 -1.89 1.85 -11.79
N PRO A 210 -1.40 0.84 -12.53
CA PRO A 210 -1.81 -0.56 -12.35
C PRO A 210 -1.41 -1.13 -10.98
N ASN A 211 -0.29 -0.68 -10.41
CA ASN A 211 0.11 -1.03 -9.05
C ASN A 211 -0.86 -0.45 -8.00
N TYR A 212 -1.32 0.80 -8.17
CA TYR A 212 -2.34 1.35 -7.26
C TYR A 212 -3.69 0.66 -7.40
N LEU A 213 -4.04 0.22 -8.61
CA LEU A 213 -5.25 -0.58 -8.82
C LEU A 213 -5.18 -1.91 -8.08
N GLY A 214 -4.05 -2.62 -8.16
CA GLY A 214 -3.87 -3.86 -7.41
C GLY A 214 -3.89 -3.60 -5.90
N GLU A 215 -3.20 -2.56 -5.41
CA GLU A 215 -3.22 -2.21 -3.99
C GLU A 215 -4.65 -1.96 -3.49
N ILE A 216 -5.44 -1.16 -4.21
CA ILE A 216 -6.86 -0.94 -3.88
C ILE A 216 -7.64 -2.27 -3.91
N ALA A 217 -7.45 -3.10 -4.94
CA ALA A 217 -8.17 -4.36 -5.11
C ALA A 217 -7.84 -5.39 -4.01
N LEU A 218 -6.62 -5.38 -3.47
CA LEU A 218 -6.24 -6.19 -2.31
C LEU A 218 -7.16 -5.90 -1.13
N TRP A 219 -7.33 -4.63 -0.76
CA TRP A 219 -8.18 -4.23 0.37
C TRP A 219 -9.66 -4.57 0.15
N TRP A 220 -10.14 -4.51 -1.09
CA TRP A 220 -11.47 -5.03 -1.43
C TRP A 220 -11.57 -6.54 -1.27
N GLY A 221 -10.55 -7.30 -1.69
CA GLY A 221 -10.52 -8.75 -1.50
C GLY A 221 -10.49 -9.16 -0.02
N LEU A 222 -9.72 -8.46 0.81
CA LEU A 222 -9.74 -8.65 2.27
C LEU A 222 -11.13 -8.36 2.87
N TRP A 223 -11.79 -7.30 2.39
CA TRP A 223 -13.16 -7.01 2.79
C TRP A 223 -14.15 -8.10 2.39
N LEU A 224 -14.01 -8.70 1.21
CA LEU A 224 -14.85 -9.82 0.78
C LEU A 224 -14.68 -11.05 1.69
N PHE A 225 -13.47 -11.35 2.16
CA PHE A 225 -13.26 -12.41 3.17
C PHE A 225 -14.00 -12.09 4.48
N GLY A 226 -13.91 -10.85 4.96
CA GLY A 226 -14.63 -10.41 6.16
C GLY A 226 -16.14 -10.53 6.01
N LEU A 227 -16.68 -10.13 4.87
CA LEU A 227 -18.10 -10.23 4.53
C LEU A 227 -18.56 -11.70 4.41
N ALA A 228 -17.73 -12.58 3.84
CA ALA A 228 -18.01 -14.01 3.73
C ALA A 228 -18.12 -14.69 5.10
N ALA A 229 -17.20 -14.35 5.99
CA ALA A 229 -17.11 -14.92 7.33
C ALA A 229 -18.19 -14.37 8.30
N ALA A 230 -18.50 -13.07 8.20
CA ALA A 230 -19.48 -12.41 9.06
C ALA A 230 -20.18 -11.23 8.34
N PRO A 231 -21.31 -11.46 7.63
CA PRO A 231 -22.00 -10.42 6.87
C PRO A 231 -22.44 -9.19 7.68
N SER A 232 -22.65 -9.33 8.99
CA SER A 232 -22.95 -8.21 9.89
C SER A 232 -21.82 -7.18 9.99
N TRP A 233 -20.60 -7.53 9.58
CA TRP A 233 -19.43 -6.66 9.54
C TRP A 233 -19.25 -5.90 8.23
N TRP A 234 -20.30 -5.81 7.40
CA TRP A 234 -20.27 -5.09 6.12
C TRP A 234 -19.72 -3.66 6.22
N TRP A 235 -19.93 -2.99 7.36
CA TRP A 235 -19.49 -1.60 7.62
C TRP A 235 -17.96 -1.42 7.57
N THR A 236 -17.19 -2.51 7.69
CA THR A 236 -15.73 -2.50 7.50
C THR A 236 -15.30 -2.13 6.07
N VAL A 237 -16.26 -1.95 5.14
CA VAL A 237 -16.05 -1.38 3.80
C VAL A 237 -15.41 0.02 3.85
N VAL A 238 -15.48 0.69 5.00
CA VAL A 238 -14.74 1.94 5.26
C VAL A 238 -13.24 1.81 4.95
N GLY A 239 -12.64 0.64 5.15
CA GLY A 239 -11.24 0.35 4.83
C GLY A 239 -10.90 0.50 3.34
N PRO A 240 -11.43 -0.34 2.45
CA PRO A 240 -11.19 -0.21 1.01
C PRO A 240 -11.67 1.13 0.44
N VAL A 241 -12.73 1.74 0.99
CA VAL A 241 -13.16 3.09 0.59
C VAL A 241 -12.09 4.14 0.95
N ALA A 242 -11.52 4.08 2.16
CA ALA A 242 -10.44 4.97 2.58
C ALA A 242 -9.20 4.82 1.67
N MET A 243 -8.88 3.61 1.23
CA MET A 243 -7.81 3.35 0.25
C MET A 243 -8.10 4.03 -1.09
N VAL A 244 -9.32 3.89 -1.63
CA VAL A 244 -9.72 4.58 -2.87
C VAL A 244 -9.57 6.10 -2.72
N VAL A 245 -10.01 6.66 -1.59
CA VAL A 245 -9.90 8.10 -1.31
C VAL A 245 -8.43 8.52 -1.24
N LEU A 246 -7.59 7.81 -0.49
CA LEU A 246 -6.15 8.09 -0.39
C LEU A 246 -5.49 8.13 -1.77
N PHE A 247 -5.70 7.09 -2.58
CA PHE A 247 -5.09 7.02 -3.90
C PHE A 247 -5.61 8.09 -4.86
N LYS A 248 -6.92 8.30 -4.92
CA LYS A 248 -7.51 9.27 -5.86
C LYS A 248 -7.28 10.73 -5.45
N ALA A 249 -7.29 11.03 -4.16
CA ALA A 249 -7.16 12.40 -3.65
C ALA A 249 -5.71 12.83 -3.45
N ALA A 250 -4.80 11.90 -3.11
CA ALA A 250 -3.42 12.23 -2.81
C ALA A 250 -2.42 11.59 -3.79
N SER A 251 -2.34 10.25 -3.82
CA SER A 251 -1.23 9.55 -4.48
C SER A 251 -1.20 9.72 -6.00
N ILE A 252 -2.34 9.55 -6.69
CA ILE A 252 -2.45 9.65 -8.14
C ILE A 252 -2.19 11.09 -8.62
N PRO A 253 -2.85 12.13 -8.07
CA PRO A 253 -2.57 13.51 -8.49
C PRO A 253 -1.11 13.90 -8.30
N LEU A 254 -0.49 13.46 -7.20
CA LEU A 254 0.91 13.72 -6.90
C LEU A 254 1.84 13.09 -7.94
N MET A 255 1.62 11.82 -8.27
CA MET A 255 2.43 11.10 -9.26
C MET A 255 2.24 11.61 -10.68
N ASP A 256 1.00 11.99 -11.04
CA ASP A 256 0.68 12.53 -12.35
C ASP A 256 1.29 13.92 -12.57
N ARG A 257 1.21 14.81 -11.57
CA ARG A 257 1.85 16.13 -11.64
C ARG A 257 3.35 16.01 -11.85
N ARG A 258 4.02 15.15 -11.09
CA ARG A 258 5.45 14.89 -11.28
C ARG A 258 5.78 14.32 -12.65
N SER A 259 4.89 13.49 -13.21
CA SER A 259 5.07 12.93 -14.54
C SER A 259 4.88 13.97 -15.64
N LEU A 260 3.90 14.89 -15.49
CA LEU A 260 3.71 16.05 -16.37
C LEU A 260 4.95 16.96 -16.40
N GLU A 261 5.59 17.17 -15.25
CA GLU A 261 6.81 18.00 -15.14
C GLU A 261 8.04 17.38 -15.82
N ARG A 262 8.09 16.04 -15.94
CA ARG A 262 9.32 15.32 -16.30
C ARG A 262 9.28 14.62 -17.65
N ARG A 263 8.10 14.45 -18.25
CA ARG A 263 7.91 13.63 -19.45
C ARG A 263 7.12 14.40 -20.50
N SER A 264 7.75 14.66 -21.64
CA SER A 264 7.06 15.21 -22.80
C SER A 264 5.98 14.23 -23.29
N GLY A 265 4.83 14.77 -23.72
CA GLY A 265 3.70 13.98 -24.20
C GLY A 265 2.87 13.28 -23.10
N TYR A 266 3.17 13.47 -21.80
CA TYR A 266 2.39 12.82 -20.74
C TYR A 266 0.94 13.33 -20.67
N ALA A 267 0.70 14.60 -21.03
CA ALA A 267 -0.65 15.15 -21.10
C ALA A 267 -1.52 14.41 -22.12
N ASP A 268 -0.98 14.08 -23.30
CA ASP A 268 -1.70 13.31 -24.32
C ASP A 268 -1.93 11.86 -23.86
N HIS A 269 -0.90 11.25 -23.24
CA HIS A 269 -1.02 9.94 -22.63
C HIS A 269 -2.13 9.87 -21.56
N MET A 270 -2.32 10.93 -20.77
CA MET A 270 -3.41 10.99 -19.78
C MET A 270 -4.81 11.01 -20.40
N ARG A 271 -4.97 11.50 -21.64
CA ARG A 271 -6.23 11.43 -22.39
C ARG A 271 -6.47 10.02 -22.94
N GLU A 272 -5.41 9.32 -23.26
CA GLU A 272 -5.43 7.97 -23.85
C GLU A 272 -5.41 6.82 -22.85
N VAL A 273 -4.99 7.04 -21.60
CA VAL A 273 -4.92 5.97 -20.62
C VAL A 273 -5.57 6.46 -19.32
N PRO A 274 -6.60 5.78 -18.80
CA PRO A 274 -7.28 6.18 -17.58
C PRO A 274 -6.35 6.01 -16.38
N ALA A 275 -6.64 6.75 -15.30
CA ALA A 275 -5.79 6.72 -14.10
C ALA A 275 -5.83 5.37 -13.36
N LEU A 276 -7.02 4.79 -13.18
CA LEU A 276 -7.22 3.57 -12.37
C LEU A 276 -7.96 2.47 -13.13
N LEU A 277 -9.23 2.68 -13.47
CA LEU A 277 -10.06 1.65 -14.08
C LEU A 277 -9.52 1.27 -15.46
N PRO A 278 -9.16 -0.01 -15.70
CA PRO A 278 -8.44 -0.40 -16.89
C PRO A 278 -9.35 -0.31 -18.13
N ARG A 279 -8.79 0.15 -19.25
CA ARG A 279 -9.49 0.04 -20.54
C ARG A 279 -9.64 -1.43 -20.93
N LEU A 280 -10.88 -1.84 -21.21
CA LEU A 280 -11.20 -3.19 -21.68
C LEU A 280 -10.85 -3.40 -23.17
N ARG A 281 -10.77 -2.32 -23.97
CA ARG A 281 -10.37 -2.34 -25.38
C ARG A 281 -9.11 -1.51 -25.58
N GLY A 282 -8.19 -1.97 -26.43
CA GLY A 282 -6.97 -1.22 -26.76
C GLY A 282 -7.26 0.08 -27.52
N PRO A 283 -6.39 1.11 -27.46
CA PRO A 283 -6.55 2.33 -28.25
C PRO A 283 -6.85 2.05 -29.71
N HIS A 284 -7.90 2.70 -30.22
CA HIS A 284 -8.15 2.86 -31.65
C HIS A 284 -7.23 3.99 -32.15
N GLY A 285 -6.11 3.63 -32.76
CA GLY A 285 -5.18 4.60 -33.34
C GLY A 285 -3.76 4.05 -33.38
N GLN A 286 -3.24 3.86 -34.59
CA GLN A 286 -1.83 3.57 -34.83
C GLN A 286 -0.99 4.70 -34.22
N LEU A 287 0.01 4.33 -33.43
CA LEU A 287 1.09 5.23 -33.05
C LEU A 287 1.82 5.65 -34.33
N THR A 288 1.48 6.81 -34.91
CA THR A 288 2.37 7.48 -35.85
C THR A 288 3.61 7.89 -35.08
N THR A 289 4.70 7.16 -35.30
CA THR A 289 6.05 7.61 -34.95
C THR A 289 6.28 9.00 -35.53
N PRO A 290 6.78 9.99 -34.77
CA PRO A 290 7.25 11.23 -35.36
C PRO A 290 8.39 10.88 -36.33
N ASN A 291 8.25 11.29 -37.59
CA ASN A 291 9.32 11.22 -38.58
C ASN A 291 10.57 11.91 -37.99
N ALA A 292 11.60 11.11 -37.75
CA ALA A 292 12.95 11.62 -37.76
C ALA A 292 13.29 11.99 -39.20
N THR A 293 14.10 13.04 -39.35
CA THR A 293 14.82 13.48 -40.55
C THR A 293 14.01 14.05 -41.72
N GLU A 294 14.04 15.38 -41.85
CA GLU A 294 14.35 16.06 -43.12
C GLU A 294 15.01 17.42 -42.79
N HIS A 295 16.32 17.38 -42.56
CA HIS A 295 17.21 18.51 -42.79
C HIS A 295 18.09 18.11 -43.96
N HIS A 296 17.75 18.60 -45.14
CA HIS A 296 18.64 18.80 -46.28
C HIS A 296 18.24 20.09 -46.98
#